data_AF-A0A554R765-F1
#
_entry.id   AF-A0A554R765-F1
#
_cell.length_a   1.000
_cell.length_b   1.000
_cell.length_c   1.000
_cell.angle_alpha   90.00
_cell.angle_beta   90.00
_cell.angle_gamma   90.00
#
_symmetry.space_group_name_H-M   'P 1'
#
loop_
_entity.id
_entity.type
_entity.pdbx_description
1 polymer ?
#
loop_
_entity_poly.entity_id
_entity_poly.type
_entity_poly.pdbx_seq_one_letter_code
_entity_poly.pdbx_strand_id
1 'polypeptide(L)'
;MYLPEIDYVDVWSFPIMGPDAVDGVPAKFVDACQAVGRDLQCRWHGPSTYMQNCVWTVSTLDDGYCHLALDAGPRPRHKTAGTSPLKGFSFGVPHIEQPTPKLTALIAGEVQDQLAGGPSYVQWPIEKNRLLMPSFRDGRAVWVVRSSDRVVTEIGALV
;
A
#
# COMPACT_ATOMS: atom_id res chain seq x y z
N MET A 1 -4.30 -22.82 -18.50
CA MET A 1 -5.37 -22.27 -17.65
C MET A 1 -5.49 -20.82 -18.06
N TYR A 2 -6.52 -20.47 -18.84
CA TYR A 2 -6.78 -19.08 -19.18
C TYR A 2 -7.34 -18.41 -17.93
N LEU A 3 -6.63 -17.41 -17.40
CA LEU A 3 -7.21 -16.52 -16.41
C LEU A 3 -8.35 -15.76 -17.11
N PRO A 4 -9.55 -15.65 -16.51
CA PRO A 4 -10.59 -14.83 -17.10
C PRO A 4 -10.05 -13.42 -17.31
N GLU A 5 -10.33 -12.83 -18.47
CA GLU A 5 -10.07 -11.42 -18.72
C GLU A 5 -10.97 -10.65 -17.74
N ILE A 6 -10.34 -9.95 -16.80
CA ILE A 6 -11.08 -9.18 -15.80
C ILE A 6 -11.42 -7.85 -16.47
N ASP A 7 -12.70 -7.65 -16.74
CA ASP A 7 -13.21 -6.39 -17.27
C ASP A 7 -13.28 -5.34 -16.16
N TYR A 8 -12.38 -4.37 -16.22
CA TYR A 8 -12.39 -3.22 -15.32
C TYR A 8 -13.21 -2.08 -15.92
N VAL A 9 -14.05 -1.46 -15.10
CA VAL A 9 -14.84 -0.27 -15.48
C VAL A 9 -13.93 0.94 -15.65
N ASP A 10 -13.02 1.12 -14.70
CA ASP A 10 -12.05 2.20 -14.71
C ASP A 10 -10.70 1.70 -14.19
N VAL A 11 -9.61 2.26 -14.73
CA VAL A 11 -8.24 1.96 -14.29
C VAL A 11 -7.44 3.25 -14.23
N TRP A 12 -6.78 3.48 -13.10
CA TRP A 12 -5.92 4.65 -12.90
C TRP A 12 -4.61 4.25 -12.25
N SER A 13 -3.53 4.91 -12.67
CA SER A 13 -2.21 4.73 -12.07
C SER A 13 -1.63 6.07 -11.62
N PHE A 14 -1.01 6.07 -10.45
CA PHE A 14 -0.39 7.26 -9.87
C PHE A 14 0.82 6.89 -9.00
N PRO A 15 1.82 7.78 -8.87
CA PRO A 15 3.03 7.47 -8.12
C PRO A 15 2.70 7.22 -6.64
N ILE A 16 3.55 6.42 -5.97
CA ILE A 16 3.42 6.08 -4.54
C ILE A 16 3.26 7.32 -3.65
N MET A 17 3.93 8.40 -4.05
CA MET A 17 3.79 9.75 -3.53
C MET A 17 3.59 10.70 -4.70
N GLY A 18 2.56 11.54 -4.65
CA GLY A 18 2.17 12.39 -5.78
C GLY A 18 1.24 13.52 -5.36
N PRO A 19 0.56 14.17 -6.32
CA PRO A 19 -0.44 15.18 -6.00
C PRO A 19 -1.60 14.56 -5.20
N ASP A 20 -2.19 15.31 -4.28
CA ASP A 20 -3.30 14.86 -3.43
C ASP A 20 -4.56 14.48 -4.24
N ALA A 21 -4.64 14.92 -5.50
CA ALA A 21 -5.72 14.59 -6.41
C ALA A 21 -5.17 14.06 -7.75
N VAL A 22 -5.83 13.03 -8.27
CA VAL A 22 -5.57 12.44 -9.59
C VAL A 22 -6.90 12.40 -10.32
N ASP A 23 -6.96 12.98 -11.51
CA ASP A 23 -8.20 13.13 -12.27
C ASP A 23 -8.88 11.76 -12.47
N GLY A 24 -10.17 11.71 -12.14
CA GLY A 24 -11.00 10.50 -12.24
C GLY A 24 -10.87 9.51 -11.08
N VAL A 25 -9.79 9.56 -10.29
CA VAL A 25 -9.63 8.67 -9.13
C VAL A 25 -10.46 9.19 -7.95
N PRO A 26 -11.26 8.36 -7.27
CA PRO A 26 -11.89 8.79 -6.03
C PRO A 26 -10.84 9.21 -4.98
N ALA A 27 -10.94 10.44 -4.49
CA ALA A 27 -9.93 11.05 -3.60
C ALA A 27 -9.51 10.15 -2.43
N LYS A 28 -10.46 9.42 -1.84
CA LYS A 28 -10.18 8.48 -0.75
C LYS A 28 -9.18 7.38 -1.07
N PHE A 29 -9.11 6.92 -2.33
CA PHE A 29 -8.09 5.95 -2.76
C PHE A 29 -6.73 6.62 -2.87
N VAL A 30 -6.68 7.85 -3.40
CA VAL A 30 -5.44 8.63 -3.43
C VAL A 30 -4.92 8.87 -2.02
N ASP A 31 -5.77 9.37 -1.12
CA ASP A 31 -5.44 9.62 0.29
C ASP A 31 -4.93 8.36 1.01
N ALA A 32 -5.66 7.25 0.87
CA ALA A 32 -5.31 5.99 1.52
C ALA A 32 -4.00 5.41 0.98
N CYS A 33 -3.84 5.36 -0.34
CA CYS A 33 -2.62 4.86 -0.98
C CYS A 33 -1.41 5.73 -0.66
N GLN A 34 -1.56 7.06 -0.59
CA GLN A 34 -0.47 7.95 -0.21
C GLN A 34 -0.12 7.85 1.27
N ALA A 35 -1.08 7.71 2.18
CA ALA A 35 -0.79 7.47 3.59
C ALA A 35 0.04 6.19 3.77
N VAL A 36 -0.35 5.11 3.12
CA VAL A 36 0.43 3.85 3.11
C VAL A 36 1.78 4.04 2.41
N GLY A 37 1.82 4.77 1.29
CA GLY A 37 3.02 5.09 0.53
C GLY A 37 4.07 5.90 1.30
N ARG A 38 3.63 6.81 2.19
CA ARG A 38 4.52 7.54 3.12
C ARG A 38 5.18 6.56 4.08
N ASP A 39 4.38 5.73 4.73
CA ASP A 39 4.88 4.81 5.75
C ASP A 39 5.72 3.67 5.17
N LEU A 40 5.50 3.28 3.91
CA LEU A 40 6.32 2.31 3.17
C LEU A 40 7.79 2.73 3.03
N GLN A 41 8.08 4.03 3.17
CA GLN A 41 9.44 4.56 3.14
C GLN A 41 10.12 4.54 4.52
N CYS A 42 9.39 4.17 5.56
CA CYS A 42 9.85 4.13 6.94
C CYS A 42 9.85 2.69 7.47
N ARG A 43 10.72 2.43 8.45
CA ARG A 43 10.71 1.18 9.24
C ARG A 43 10.64 -0.10 8.41
N TRP A 44 11.34 -0.09 7.28
CA TRP A 44 11.44 -1.20 6.33
C TRP A 44 12.55 -2.17 6.76
N HIS A 45 12.21 -3.44 6.95
CA HIS A 45 13.19 -4.48 7.18
C HIS A 45 13.11 -5.55 6.09
N GLY A 46 14.03 -5.46 5.14
CA GLY A 46 14.11 -6.34 3.97
C GLY A 46 15.14 -5.83 2.97
N PRO A 47 15.23 -6.43 1.77
CA PRO A 47 16.13 -5.99 0.72
C PRO A 47 15.91 -4.52 0.32
N SER A 48 16.99 -3.82 -0.05
CA SER A 48 16.89 -2.44 -0.52
C SER A 48 16.12 -2.38 -1.84
N THR A 49 15.15 -1.46 -1.90
CA THR A 49 14.34 -1.22 -3.09
C THR A 49 14.13 0.26 -3.35
N TYR A 50 13.75 0.60 -4.58
CA TYR A 50 13.41 1.98 -4.99
C TYR A 50 11.94 2.26 -4.64
N MET A 51 11.60 2.20 -3.35
CA MET A 51 10.21 2.31 -2.89
C MET A 51 9.54 3.59 -3.38
N GLN A 52 10.27 4.71 -3.33
CA GLN A 52 9.82 6.02 -3.79
C GLN A 52 9.49 6.10 -5.29
N ASN A 53 9.93 5.11 -6.08
CA ASN A 53 9.62 5.02 -7.51
C ASN A 53 8.39 4.15 -7.79
N CYS A 54 7.78 3.52 -6.77
CA CYS A 54 6.65 2.62 -7.00
C CYS A 54 5.41 3.39 -7.46
N VAL A 55 4.49 2.68 -8.10
CA VAL A 55 3.25 3.21 -8.67
C VAL A 55 2.10 2.39 -8.14
N TRP A 56 1.07 3.08 -7.65
CA TRP A 56 -0.22 2.48 -7.36
C TRP A 56 -1.03 2.39 -8.64
N THR A 57 -1.74 1.27 -8.81
CA THR A 57 -2.80 1.14 -9.79
C THR A 57 -4.08 0.76 -9.07
N VAL A 58 -5.17 1.47 -9.35
CA VAL A 58 -6.52 1.19 -8.85
C VAL A 58 -7.37 0.83 -10.05
N SER A 59 -7.91 -0.38 -10.05
CA SER A 59 -8.81 -0.88 -11.08
C SER A 59 -10.16 -1.23 -10.45
N THR A 60 -11.25 -0.68 -10.97
CA THR A 60 -12.60 -0.86 -10.40
C THR A 60 -13.39 -1.90 -11.16
N LEU A 61 -14.06 -2.80 -10.45
CA LEU A 61 -15.01 -3.78 -10.98
C LEU A 61 -16.41 -3.19 -11.03
N ASP A 62 -17.30 -3.82 -11.80
CA ASP A 62 -18.70 -3.39 -11.96
C ASP A 62 -19.52 -3.46 -10.67
N ASP A 63 -19.14 -4.34 -9.75
CA ASP A 63 -19.74 -4.52 -8.43
C ASP A 63 -19.21 -3.54 -7.36
N GLY A 64 -18.28 -2.66 -7.72
CA GLY A 64 -17.69 -1.65 -6.84
C GLY A 64 -16.49 -2.13 -6.02
N TYR A 65 -16.08 -3.41 -6.11
CA TYR A 65 -14.78 -3.83 -5.59
C TYR A 65 -13.65 -3.26 -6.45
N CYS A 66 -12.49 -3.06 -5.81
CA CYS A 66 -11.32 -2.53 -6.48
C CYS A 66 -10.14 -3.50 -6.34
N HIS A 67 -9.45 -3.73 -7.44
CA HIS A 67 -8.12 -4.32 -7.45
C HIS A 67 -7.08 -3.22 -7.32
N LEU A 68 -6.23 -3.34 -6.31
CA LEU A 68 -5.09 -2.46 -6.12
C LEU A 68 -3.82 -3.22 -6.43
N ALA A 69 -2.91 -2.56 -7.15
CA ALA A 69 -1.56 -3.06 -7.39
C ALA A 69 -0.53 -2.03 -6.94
N LEU A 70 0.59 -2.52 -6.40
CA LEU A 70 1.80 -1.74 -6.17
C LEU A 70 2.92 -2.31 -7.02
N ASP A 71 3.33 -1.56 -8.03
CA ASP A 71 4.36 -1.99 -8.97
C ASP A 71 5.59 -1.11 -8.91
N ALA A 72 6.72 -1.63 -9.37
CA ALA A 72 7.88 -0.80 -9.63
C ALA A 72 7.57 0.19 -10.75
N GLY A 73 7.74 1.49 -10.49
CA GLY A 73 7.64 2.50 -11.53
C GLY A 73 8.94 2.68 -12.32
N PRO A 74 9.10 3.82 -13.00
CA PRO A 74 10.22 4.07 -13.90
C PRO A 74 11.57 3.84 -13.20
N ARG A 75 12.42 3.05 -13.86
CA ARG A 75 13.73 2.70 -13.31
C ARG A 75 14.57 3.97 -13.15
N PRO A 76 15.20 4.19 -11.99
CA PRO A 76 16.10 5.32 -11.80
C PRO A 76 17.22 5.34 -12.85
N ARG A 77 17.59 6.54 -13.30
CA ARG A 77 18.69 6.74 -14.26
C ARG A 77 20.03 6.25 -13.70
N HIS A 78 20.24 6.43 -12.39
CA HIS A 78 21.42 5.94 -11.68
C HIS A 78 21.01 4.81 -10.75
N LYS A 79 21.61 3.63 -10.96
CA LYS A 79 21.35 2.45 -10.13
C LYS A 79 22.26 2.48 -8.91
N THR A 80 21.68 2.23 -7.75
CA THR A 80 22.42 1.94 -6.53
C THR A 80 22.76 0.45 -6.50
N ALA A 81 24.04 0.12 -6.28
CA ALA A 81 24.46 -1.27 -6.13
C ALA A 81 23.70 -1.94 -4.97
N GLY A 82 23.27 -3.19 -5.17
CA GLY A 82 22.49 -3.92 -4.16
C GLY A 82 21.02 -3.50 -4.02
N THR A 83 20.53 -2.53 -4.81
CA THR A 83 19.12 -2.11 -4.80
C THR A 83 18.37 -2.63 -6.03
N SER A 84 17.28 -3.34 -5.80
CA SER A 84 16.44 -3.94 -6.86
C SER A 84 15.06 -3.27 -6.94
N PRO A 85 14.42 -3.22 -8.12
CA PRO A 85 13.01 -2.82 -8.21
C PRO A 85 12.13 -3.69 -7.32
N LEU A 86 11.03 -3.12 -6.83
CA LEU A 86 10.02 -3.88 -6.11
C LEU A 86 9.48 -4.97 -7.04
N LYS A 87 9.31 -6.19 -6.51
CA LYS A 87 8.49 -7.21 -7.17
C LYS A 87 7.04 -6.85 -6.88
N GLY A 88 6.34 -6.39 -7.90
CA GLY A 88 4.98 -5.91 -7.76
C GLY A 88 4.01 -7.00 -7.32
N PHE A 89 2.90 -6.56 -6.74
CA PHE A 89 1.83 -7.41 -6.23
C PHE A 89 0.49 -6.69 -6.34
N SER A 90 -0.61 -7.46 -6.29
CA SER A 90 -1.97 -6.94 -6.32
C SER A 90 -2.90 -7.68 -5.37
N PHE A 91 -3.98 -7.02 -4.96
CA PHE A 91 -5.00 -7.54 -4.05
C PHE A 91 -6.37 -6.90 -4.36
N GLY A 92 -7.46 -7.62 -4.08
CA GLY A 92 -8.82 -7.27 -4.53
C GLY A 92 -9.85 -7.09 -3.42
N VAL A 93 -9.43 -6.60 -2.26
CA VAL A 93 -10.27 -6.47 -1.06
C VAL A 93 -10.94 -5.09 -0.89
N PRO A 94 -10.32 -3.96 -1.29
CA PRO A 94 -10.96 -2.65 -1.22
C PRO A 94 -12.30 -2.54 -1.94
N HIS A 95 -13.21 -1.72 -1.41
CA HIS A 95 -14.50 -1.43 -2.04
C HIS A 95 -14.77 0.07 -2.10
N ILE A 96 -15.37 0.54 -3.19
CA ILE A 96 -15.56 1.96 -3.49
C ILE A 96 -16.47 2.70 -2.53
N GLU A 97 -17.21 2.03 -1.66
CA GLU A 97 -18.07 2.65 -0.63
C GLU A 97 -17.39 2.76 0.75
N GLN A 98 -16.20 2.20 0.94
CA GLN A 98 -15.52 2.25 2.23
C GLN A 98 -15.09 3.69 2.57
N PRO A 99 -15.15 4.10 3.86
CA PRO A 99 -14.62 5.38 4.29
C PRO A 99 -13.08 5.34 4.29
N THR A 100 -12.45 6.48 4.01
CA THR A 100 -10.98 6.61 3.86
C THR A 100 -10.19 5.91 4.96
N PRO A 101 -10.45 6.09 6.27
CA PRO A 101 -9.60 5.48 7.29
C PRO A 101 -9.74 3.94 7.37
N LYS A 102 -10.92 3.40 7.03
CA LYS A 102 -11.10 1.95 6.93
C LYS A 102 -10.35 1.39 5.73
N LEU A 103 -10.42 2.10 4.60
CA LEU A 103 -9.69 1.77 3.38
C LEU A 103 -8.17 1.82 3.62
N THR A 104 -7.64 2.85 4.28
CA THR A 104 -6.22 2.99 4.62
C THR A 104 -5.71 1.82 5.46
N ALA A 105 -6.43 1.47 6.54
CA ALA A 105 -6.03 0.35 7.40
C ALA A 105 -6.07 -0.99 6.65
N LEU A 106 -7.04 -1.18 5.77
CA LEU A 106 -7.18 -2.37 4.94
C LEU A 106 -6.04 -2.50 3.92
N ILE A 107 -5.77 -1.43 3.16
CA ILE A 107 -4.65 -1.38 2.20
C ILE A 107 -3.32 -1.66 2.91
N ALA A 108 -3.09 -1.05 4.08
CA ALA A 108 -1.88 -1.27 4.86
C ALA A 108 -1.71 -2.73 5.28
N GLY A 109 -2.81 -3.41 5.65
CA GLY A 109 -2.81 -4.83 5.99
C GLY A 109 -2.48 -5.72 4.81
N GLU A 110 -3.16 -5.53 3.68
CA GLU A 110 -2.90 -6.29 2.45
C GLU A 110 -1.44 -6.11 1.97
N VAL A 111 -0.94 -4.87 1.99
CA VAL A 111 0.46 -4.59 1.65
C VAL A 111 1.42 -5.32 2.58
N GLN A 112 1.15 -5.33 3.89
CA GLN A 112 1.96 -6.07 4.86
C GLN A 112 1.96 -7.57 4.55
N ASP A 113 0.79 -8.16 4.27
CA ASP A 113 0.65 -9.59 3.97
C ASP A 113 1.37 -9.97 2.66
N GLN A 114 1.25 -9.15 1.60
CA GLN A 114 1.94 -9.37 0.33
C GLN A 114 3.46 -9.25 0.47
N LEU A 115 3.94 -8.28 1.26
CA LEU A 115 5.35 -8.09 1.53
C LEU A 115 5.96 -9.22 2.36
N ALA A 116 5.24 -9.71 3.37
CA ALA A 116 5.68 -10.79 4.23
C ALA A 116 5.61 -12.17 3.53
N GLY A 117 4.58 -12.41 2.72
CA GLY A 117 4.39 -13.65 1.96
C GLY A 117 5.18 -13.70 0.64
N GLY A 118 5.67 -12.55 0.16
CA GLY A 118 6.35 -12.43 -1.11
C GLY A 118 7.79 -12.95 -1.11
N PRO A 119 8.40 -13.11 -2.31
CA PRO A 119 9.74 -13.68 -2.47
C PRO A 119 10.87 -12.84 -1.88
N SER A 120 10.60 -11.58 -1.50
CA SER A 120 11.58 -10.70 -0.85
C SER A 120 11.52 -10.75 0.68
N TYR A 121 10.52 -11.43 1.27
CA TYR A 121 10.27 -11.57 2.70
C TYR A 121 10.54 -10.28 3.49
N VAL A 122 9.67 -9.29 3.31
CA VAL A 122 9.82 -7.98 3.93
C VAL A 122 8.96 -7.90 5.18
N GLN A 123 9.56 -7.42 6.27
CA GLN A 123 8.86 -7.10 7.51
C GLN A 123 8.62 -5.59 7.56
N TRP A 124 7.37 -5.18 7.38
CA TRP A 124 6.99 -3.78 7.39
C TRP A 124 5.58 -3.54 7.94
N PRO A 125 5.34 -2.45 8.68
CA PRO A 125 6.34 -1.65 9.38
C PRO A 125 6.79 -2.37 10.66
N ILE A 126 8.08 -2.31 10.98
CA ILE A 126 8.62 -2.93 12.20
C ILE A 126 9.02 -1.89 13.24
N GLU A 127 8.63 -2.10 14.49
CA GLU A 127 9.15 -1.35 15.64
C GLU A 127 9.97 -2.29 16.52
N LYS A 128 11.28 -2.03 16.61
CA LYS A 128 12.27 -2.95 17.21
C LYS A 128 12.18 -4.33 16.56
N ASN A 129 11.57 -5.30 17.24
CA ASN A 129 11.42 -6.68 16.78
C ASN A 129 9.94 -7.09 16.63
N ARG A 130 9.03 -6.13 16.46
CA ARG A 130 7.58 -6.37 16.38
C ARG A 130 6.99 -5.67 15.17
N LEU A 131 6.23 -6.42 14.36
CA LEU A 131 5.41 -5.84 13.32
C LEU A 131 4.31 -4.99 13.95
N LEU A 132 4.13 -3.80 13.40
CA LEU A 132 2.99 -2.95 13.71
C LEU A 132 1.78 -3.46 12.93
N MET A 133 0.67 -3.63 13.64
CA MET A 133 -0.59 -4.08 13.07
C MET A 133 -1.37 -2.85 12.58
N PRO A 134 -1.77 -2.79 11.30
CA PRO A 134 -2.68 -1.75 10.85
C PRO A 134 -4.07 -2.02 11.46
N SER A 135 -4.76 -0.97 11.88
CA SER A 135 -6.05 -1.10 12.54
C SER A 135 -6.94 0.11 12.29
N PHE A 136 -8.23 -0.15 12.13
CA PHE A 136 -9.25 0.89 12.15
C PHE A 136 -9.83 1.02 13.57
N ARG A 137 -9.61 2.15 14.23
CA ARG A 137 -10.04 2.42 15.62
C ARG A 137 -10.59 3.82 15.75
N ASP A 138 -11.77 3.95 16.36
CA ASP A 138 -12.42 5.25 16.63
C ASP A 138 -12.45 6.17 15.41
N GLY A 139 -12.76 5.62 14.23
CA GLY A 139 -12.82 6.38 12.97
C GLY A 139 -11.46 6.69 12.33
N ARG A 140 -10.35 6.15 12.86
CA ARG A 140 -8.98 6.45 12.40
C ARG A 140 -8.24 5.20 11.96
N ALA A 141 -7.33 5.37 11.00
CA ALA A 141 -6.39 4.34 10.57
C ALA A 141 -5.10 4.50 11.40
N VAL A 142 -4.72 3.47 12.17
CA VAL A 142 -3.59 3.55 13.11
C VAL A 142 -2.68 2.32 13.02
N TRP A 143 -1.40 2.54 13.32
CA TRP A 143 -0.45 1.47 13.61
C TRP A 143 -0.48 1.11 15.09
N VAL A 144 -0.56 -0.18 15.40
CA VAL A 144 -0.68 -0.68 16.78
C VAL A 144 0.38 -1.72 17.09
N VAL A 145 0.99 -1.63 18.28
CA VAL A 145 1.77 -2.74 18.85
C VAL A 145 0.80 -3.76 19.44
N ARG A 146 0.59 -4.87 18.73
CA ARG A 146 -0.43 -5.89 19.09
C ARG A 146 -0.29 -6.43 20.51
N SER A 147 0.94 -6.64 20.99
CA SER A 147 1.18 -7.26 22.32
C SER A 147 0.75 -6.40 23.50
N SER A 148 0.67 -5.08 23.32
CA SER A 148 0.32 -4.12 24.37
C SER A 148 -0.92 -3.28 24.01
N ASP A 149 -1.57 -3.61 22.90
CA ASP A 149 -2.67 -2.86 22.30
C ASP A 149 -2.42 -1.34 22.16
N ARG A 150 -1.15 -0.95 22.02
CA ARG A 150 -0.73 0.45 22.06
C ARG A 150 -0.75 1.06 20.67
N VAL A 151 -1.52 2.13 20.49
CA VAL A 151 -1.45 2.97 19.29
C VAL A 151 -0.08 3.66 19.24
N VAL A 152 0.61 3.51 18.11
CA VAL A 152 1.90 4.17 17.84
C VAL A 152 1.66 5.53 17.21
N THR A 153 0.94 5.55 16.10
CA THR A 153 0.63 6.75 15.30
C THR A 153 -0.48 6.44 14.30
N GLU A 154 -1.00 7.45 13.63
CA GLU A 154 -1.90 7.29 12.48
C GLU A 154 -1.11 6.81 11.25
N ILE A 155 -1.76 6.03 10.38
CA ILE A 155 -1.14 5.59 9.13
C ILE A 155 -0.95 6.82 8.22
N GLY A 156 0.27 6.99 7.72
CA GLY A 156 0.76 8.17 6.99
C GLY A 156 1.59 9.13 7.83
N ALA A 157 1.70 8.89 9.13
CA ALA A 157 2.48 9.70 10.07
C ALA A 157 3.61 8.89 10.74
N LEU A 158 4.05 7.78 10.13
CA LEU A 158 5.17 7.00 10.62
C LEU A 158 6.49 7.72 10.32
N VAL A 159 7.42 7.66 11.28
CA VAL A 159 8.79 8.16 11.17
C VAL A 159 9.79 7.06 11.49
#